data_AF-A0A955VAQ6-F1
#
_entry.id   AF-A0A955VAQ6-F1
#
_cell.length_a   1.000
_cell.length_b   1.000
_cell.length_c   1.000
_cell.angle_alpha   90.00
_cell.angle_beta   90.00
_cell.angle_gamma   90.00
#
_symmetry.space_group_name_H-M   'P 1'
#
loop_
_entity.id
_entity.type
_entity.pdbx_description
1 polymer ?
#
loop_
_entity_poly.entity_id
_entity_poly.type
_entity_poly.pdbx_seq_one_letter_code
_entity_poly.pdbx_strand_id
1 'polypeptide(L)'
;MTTTRRARAARALLLAGLVAAAGQAASAAAPDPPFALTYAVTSAEGFCQAGHANAALAKEAGALAACFRAGHVADGVVDVLFIFEDDGRVDYAKVTRQSAGAAGVAACVRRAVEALRVRPPDGGRCTVRAAIRATPRAPR
;
A
#
# COMPACT_ATOMS: atom_id res chain seq x y z
N MET A 1 11.04 -21.58 -74.99
CA MET A 1 12.48 -21.74 -74.70
C MET A 1 12.78 -21.14 -73.33
N THR A 2 13.55 -21.86 -72.50
CA THR A 2 14.37 -21.37 -71.35
C THR A 2 13.64 -20.69 -70.18
N THR A 3 13.83 -20.95 -68.88
CA THR A 3 14.60 -21.89 -68.03
C THR A 3 14.27 -21.38 -66.59
N THR A 4 13.77 -22.18 -65.65
CA THR A 4 14.58 -22.80 -64.56
C THR A 4 14.72 -21.98 -63.25
N ARG A 5 14.20 -22.59 -62.16
CA ARG A 5 14.77 -22.75 -60.79
C ARG A 5 14.57 -21.71 -59.66
N ARG A 6 14.17 -22.33 -58.54
CA ARG A 6 14.69 -22.24 -57.14
C ARG A 6 14.23 -21.03 -56.32
N ALA A 7 13.35 -21.25 -55.34
CA ALA A 7 13.65 -21.74 -53.99
C ALA A 7 14.33 -20.69 -53.11
N ARG A 8 13.65 -20.27 -52.03
CA ARG A 8 14.08 -20.48 -50.63
C ARG A 8 13.17 -19.72 -49.66
N ALA A 9 12.90 -20.40 -48.56
CA ALA A 9 12.25 -19.87 -47.37
C ALA A 9 13.05 -18.71 -46.76
N ALA A 10 12.33 -17.71 -46.24
CA ALA A 10 12.80 -16.87 -45.15
C ALA A 10 11.56 -16.41 -44.36
N ARG A 11 11.31 -17.11 -43.25
CA ARG A 11 10.30 -16.81 -42.25
C ARG A 11 10.99 -15.97 -41.19
N ALA A 12 10.82 -14.65 -41.20
CA ALA A 12 11.32 -13.80 -40.12
C ALA A 12 10.64 -12.42 -40.13
N LEU A 13 10.33 -11.94 -38.91
CA LEU A 13 10.18 -10.53 -38.51
C LEU A 13 8.88 -9.84 -39.00
N LEU A 14 8.07 -9.14 -38.22
CA LEU A 14 8.15 -8.61 -36.85
C LEU A 14 6.70 -8.43 -36.42
N LEU A 15 6.28 -9.04 -35.31
CA LEU A 15 5.05 -8.63 -34.65
C LEU A 15 5.34 -7.33 -33.91
N ALA A 16 4.66 -6.28 -34.38
CA ALA A 16 4.36 -5.05 -33.67
C ALA A 16 4.12 -5.34 -32.17
N GLY A 17 4.76 -4.64 -31.25
CA GLY A 17 4.53 -3.21 -31.08
C GLY A 17 3.28 -3.03 -30.22
N LEU A 18 3.42 -3.18 -28.91
CA LEU A 18 2.50 -2.62 -27.92
C LEU A 18 3.20 -2.52 -26.57
N VAL A 19 3.72 -1.32 -26.35
CA VAL A 19 4.24 -0.80 -25.09
C VAL A 19 3.08 -0.73 -24.10
N ALA A 20 3.08 -1.57 -23.07
CA ALA A 20 2.23 -1.38 -21.90
C ALA A 20 3.01 -0.59 -20.85
N ALA A 21 3.20 0.71 -21.11
CA ALA A 21 3.58 1.67 -20.10
C ALA A 21 2.34 1.93 -19.23
N ALA A 22 2.21 1.18 -18.14
CA ALA A 22 1.19 1.45 -17.13
C ALA A 22 1.57 2.74 -16.37
N GLY A 23 1.05 3.86 -16.88
CA GLY A 23 0.70 5.09 -16.18
C GLY A 23 1.49 5.46 -14.92
N GLN A 24 2.66 6.10 -15.08
CA GLN A 24 3.02 7.19 -14.17
C GLN A 24 2.08 8.37 -14.46
N ALA A 25 0.95 8.42 -13.75
CA ALA A 25 0.29 9.69 -13.52
C ALA A 25 1.24 10.53 -12.66
N ALA A 26 2.06 11.36 -13.33
CA ALA A 26 2.80 12.43 -12.72
C ALA A 26 1.80 13.41 -12.11
N SER A 27 1.34 13.08 -10.90
CA SER A 27 0.83 14.08 -9.97
C SER A 27 1.93 15.11 -9.85
N ALA A 28 1.64 16.38 -10.15
CA ALA A 28 2.55 17.49 -9.86
C ALA A 28 3.14 17.22 -8.48
N ALA A 29 4.44 16.91 -8.43
CA ALA A 29 5.04 16.28 -7.27
C ALA A 29 4.90 17.26 -6.11
N ALA A 30 3.90 17.01 -5.25
CA ALA A 30 3.85 17.64 -3.95
C ALA A 30 5.25 17.47 -3.36
N PRO A 31 5.84 18.52 -2.75
CA PRO A 31 7.16 18.43 -2.16
C PRO A 31 7.24 17.13 -1.37
N ASP A 32 8.26 16.32 -1.68
CA ASP A 32 8.49 15.04 -1.04
C ASP A 32 8.33 15.24 0.48
N PRO A 33 7.52 14.42 1.15
CA PRO A 33 7.34 14.58 2.58
C PRO A 33 8.72 14.51 3.26
N PRO A 34 8.96 15.31 4.31
CA PRO A 34 10.24 15.31 5.03
C PRO A 34 10.50 13.99 5.78
N PHE A 35 9.60 13.02 5.65
CA PHE A 35 9.68 11.70 6.25
C PHE A 35 9.36 10.61 5.22
N ALA A 36 9.89 9.41 5.46
CA ALA A 36 9.42 8.18 4.84
C ALA A 36 8.36 7.54 5.74
N LEU A 37 7.23 7.15 5.14
CA LEU A 37 6.22 6.37 5.85
C LEU A 37 6.48 4.88 5.62
N THR A 38 6.53 4.12 6.70
CA THR A 38 6.56 2.65 6.67
C THR A 38 5.39 2.11 7.48
N TYR A 39 4.86 0.97 7.07
CA TYR A 39 3.82 0.26 7.79
C TYR A 39 4.14 -1.23 7.76
N ALA A 40 3.87 -1.92 8.85
CA ALA A 40 4.10 -3.35 8.95
C ALA A 40 3.03 -3.98 9.83
N VAL A 41 2.36 -5.01 9.33
CA VAL A 41 1.54 -5.91 10.13
C VAL A 41 2.46 -6.71 11.06
N THR A 42 2.30 -6.54 12.37
CA THR A 42 3.10 -7.19 13.41
C THR A 42 2.45 -8.46 13.96
N SER A 43 1.12 -8.56 13.87
CA SER A 43 0.36 -9.78 14.14
C SER A 43 -0.90 -9.80 13.29
N ALA A 44 -1.29 -10.98 12.83
CA ALA A 44 -2.59 -11.26 12.22
C ALA A 44 -3.10 -12.58 12.78
N GLU A 45 -4.30 -12.55 13.35
CA GLU A 45 -4.94 -13.67 14.03
C GLU A 45 -6.31 -13.96 13.41
N GLY A 46 -6.74 -15.23 13.43
CA GLY A 46 -7.98 -15.68 12.79
C GLY A 46 -7.76 -16.03 11.31
N PHE A 47 -8.68 -15.59 10.45
CA PHE A 47 -8.73 -16.00 9.03
C PHE A 47 -7.94 -15.09 8.08
N CYS A 48 -7.17 -14.13 8.59
CA CYS A 48 -6.38 -13.23 7.75
C CYS A 48 -4.99 -13.76 7.42
N GLN A 49 -4.59 -13.54 6.17
CA GLN A 49 -3.17 -13.51 5.82
C GLN A 49 -2.61 -12.10 6.04
N ALA A 50 -1.48 -12.00 6.74
CA ALA A 50 -0.79 -10.73 6.96
C ALA A 50 -0.50 -9.97 5.65
N GLY A 51 -0.31 -10.69 4.53
CA GLY A 51 -0.14 -10.10 3.20
C GLY A 51 -1.34 -9.27 2.73
N HIS A 52 -2.58 -9.71 2.99
CA HIS A 52 -3.78 -8.96 2.61
C HIS A 52 -3.94 -7.69 3.42
N ALA A 53 -3.68 -7.75 4.72
CA ALA A 53 -3.72 -6.59 5.59
C ALA A 53 -2.63 -5.56 5.22
N ASN A 54 -1.40 -6.01 4.91
CA ASN A 54 -0.34 -5.14 4.41
C ASN A 54 -0.73 -4.49 3.08
N ALA A 55 -1.33 -5.24 2.14
CA ALA A 55 -1.80 -4.69 0.87
C ALA A 55 -2.92 -3.66 1.04
N ALA A 56 -3.78 -3.82 2.04
CA ALA A 56 -4.80 -2.83 2.37
C ALA A 56 -4.17 -1.54 2.91
N LEU A 57 -3.24 -1.66 3.87
CA LEU A 57 -2.49 -0.52 4.40
C LEU A 57 -1.70 0.21 3.29
N ALA A 58 -1.16 -0.54 2.32
CA ALA A 58 -0.47 0.04 1.17
C ALA A 58 -1.37 0.91 0.30
N LYS A 59 -2.63 0.51 0.10
CA LYS A 59 -3.61 1.32 -0.65
C LYS A 59 -3.92 2.63 0.06
N GLU A 60 -3.94 2.62 1.39
CA GLU A 60 -4.17 3.80 2.22
C GLU A 60 -2.90 4.55 2.60
N ALA A 61 -1.74 4.20 2.04
CA ALA A 61 -0.46 4.82 2.39
C ALA A 61 -0.48 6.35 2.19
N GLY A 62 -1.20 6.84 1.18
CA GLY A 62 -1.38 8.28 0.94
C GLY A 62 -2.18 8.97 2.04
N ALA A 63 -3.28 8.38 2.50
CA ALA A 63 -4.11 8.89 3.58
C ALA A 63 -3.35 8.85 4.92
N LEU A 64 -2.64 7.76 5.20
CA LEU A 64 -1.78 7.64 6.37
C LEU A 64 -0.67 8.70 6.35
N ALA A 65 0.01 8.91 5.22
CA ALA A 65 1.02 9.96 5.09
C ALA A 65 0.42 11.37 5.28
N ALA A 66 -0.82 11.59 4.81
CA ALA A 66 -1.52 12.85 5.06
C ALA A 66 -1.76 13.11 6.55
N CYS A 67 -2.07 12.08 7.34
CA CYS A 67 -2.21 12.22 8.79
C CYS A 67 -0.93 12.72 9.46
N PHE A 68 0.22 12.12 9.14
CA PHE A 68 1.51 12.54 9.71
C PHE A 68 1.92 13.95 9.26
N ARG A 69 1.65 14.31 8.00
CA ARG A 69 1.88 15.69 7.50
C ARG A 69 1.02 16.71 8.23
N ALA A 70 -0.28 16.44 8.36
CA ALA A 70 -1.22 17.35 9.02
C ALA A 70 -0.91 17.53 10.50
N GLY A 71 -0.39 16.49 11.16
CA GLY A 71 0.07 16.57 12.55
C GLY A 71 1.49 17.13 12.72
N HIS A 72 2.18 17.51 11.64
CA HIS A 72 3.58 17.94 11.64
C HIS A 72 4.54 16.94 12.31
N VAL A 73 4.29 15.64 12.15
CA VAL A 73 5.08 14.56 12.76
C VAL A 73 6.03 13.96 11.74
N ALA A 74 7.31 14.32 11.83
CA ALA A 74 8.37 13.79 10.96
C ALA A 74 9.01 12.51 11.50
N ASP A 75 8.88 12.24 12.80
CA ASP A 75 9.35 11.02 13.46
C ASP A 75 8.34 10.53 14.49
N GLY A 76 7.91 9.28 14.37
CA GLY A 76 6.98 8.69 15.32
C GLY A 76 6.41 7.36 14.86
N VAL A 77 5.89 6.59 15.81
CA VAL A 77 5.16 5.36 15.54
C VAL A 77 3.76 5.43 16.16
N VAL A 78 2.78 4.88 15.43
CA VAL A 78 1.42 4.63 15.91
C VAL A 78 1.13 3.15 15.67
N ASP A 79 0.95 2.39 16.75
CA ASP A 79 0.53 1.00 16.69
C ASP A 79 -1.00 0.95 16.78
N VAL A 80 -1.62 0.25 15.85
CA VAL A 80 -3.08 0.13 15.75
C VAL A 80 -3.46 -1.34 15.76
N LEU A 81 -4.47 -1.67 16.54
CA LEU A 81 -5.20 -2.92 16.47
C LEU A 81 -6.52 -2.67 15.75
N PHE A 82 -6.85 -3.49 14.77
CA PHE A 82 -8.12 -3.39 14.06
C PHE A 82 -8.62 -4.77 13.65
N ILE A 83 -9.92 -4.86 13.37
CA ILE A 83 -10.60 -6.11 13.11
C ILE A 83 -11.29 -6.02 11.75
N PHE A 84 -10.96 -6.94 10.85
CA PHE A 84 -11.73 -7.14 9.62
C PHE A 84 -12.86 -8.12 9.90
N GLU A 85 -14.08 -7.71 9.61
CA GLU A 85 -15.26 -8.59 9.61
C GLU A 85 -15.27 -9.49 8.37
N ASP A 86 -16.24 -10.41 8.34
CA ASP A 86 -16.42 -11.38 7.26
C ASP A 86 -16.71 -10.74 5.89
N ASP A 87 -17.28 -9.53 5.86
CA ASP A 87 -17.47 -8.73 4.66
C ASP A 87 -16.21 -7.98 4.17
N GLY A 88 -15.08 -8.15 4.88
CA GLY A 88 -13.80 -7.51 4.57
C GLY A 88 -13.71 -6.04 4.98
N ARG A 89 -14.67 -5.52 5.76
CA ARG A 89 -14.66 -4.16 6.31
C ARG A 89 -14.03 -4.15 7.70
N VAL A 90 -13.43 -3.03 8.06
CA VAL A 90 -13.00 -2.79 9.45
C VAL A 90 -14.21 -2.32 10.26
N ASP A 91 -14.60 -3.07 11.28
CA ASP A 91 -15.66 -2.70 12.24
C ASP A 91 -15.09 -2.05 13.51
N TYR A 92 -13.86 -2.43 13.87
CA TYR A 92 -13.19 -1.91 15.06
C TYR A 92 -11.75 -1.53 14.75
N ALA A 93 -11.33 -0.35 15.23
CA ALA A 93 -9.94 0.07 15.24
C ALA A 93 -9.59 0.82 16.54
N LYS A 94 -8.42 0.54 17.10
CA LYS A 94 -7.91 1.17 18.31
C LYS A 94 -6.41 1.40 18.20
N VAL A 95 -5.96 2.60 18.55
CA VAL A 95 -4.55 2.86 18.77
C VAL A 95 -4.12 2.21 20.08
N THR A 96 -3.16 1.30 20.02
CA THR A 96 -2.67 0.56 21.19
C THR A 96 -1.42 1.19 21.79
N ARG A 97 -0.62 1.87 20.96
CA ARG A 97 0.59 2.58 21.39
C ARG A 97 0.85 3.74 20.43
N GLN A 98 1.45 4.81 20.93
CA GLN A 98 1.95 5.89 20.10
C GLN A 98 3.18 6.51 20.73
N SER A 99 4.10 7.04 19.92
CA SER A 99 5.17 7.92 20.40
C SER A 99 4.59 9.23 20.94
N ALA A 100 5.28 9.87 21.89
CA ALA A 100 4.84 11.14 22.47
C ALA A 100 4.56 12.23 21.41
N GLY A 101 5.40 12.31 20.38
CA GLY A 101 5.22 13.24 19.25
C GLY A 101 4.07 12.90 18.30
N ALA A 102 3.47 11.70 18.40
CA ALA A 102 2.45 11.21 17.45
C ALA A 102 1.00 11.32 17.98
N ALA A 103 0.78 11.91 19.16
CA ALA A 103 -0.54 11.96 19.78
C ALA A 103 -1.59 12.68 18.93
N GLY A 104 -1.21 13.77 18.24
CA GLY A 104 -2.10 14.50 17.33
C GLY A 104 -2.46 13.73 16.05
N VAL A 105 -1.71 12.67 15.71
CA VAL A 105 -1.85 11.89 14.47
C VAL A 105 -2.69 10.64 14.69
N ALA A 106 -2.71 10.12 15.91
CA ALA A 106 -3.34 8.85 16.28
C ALA A 106 -4.82 8.75 15.87
N ALA A 107 -5.61 9.80 16.09
CA ALA A 107 -7.02 9.80 15.71
C ALA A 107 -7.23 9.78 14.19
N CYS A 108 -6.38 10.49 13.44
CA CYS A 108 -6.42 10.49 11.97
C CYS A 108 -6.05 9.11 11.42
N VAL A 109 -4.96 8.52 11.94
CA VAL A 109 -4.51 7.17 11.56
C VAL A 109 -5.58 6.14 11.85
N ARG A 110 -6.24 6.21 13.01
CA ARG A 110 -7.36 5.31 13.34
C ARG A 110 -8.47 5.39 12.28
N ARG A 111 -8.90 6.60 11.90
CA ARG A 111 -9.94 6.79 10.88
C ARG A 111 -9.52 6.28 9.50
N ALA A 112 -8.26 6.48 9.12
CA ALA A 112 -7.73 5.93 7.87
C ALA A 112 -7.75 4.39 7.89
N VAL A 113 -7.45 3.76 9.03
CA VAL A 113 -7.54 2.31 9.21
C VAL A 113 -9.01 1.82 9.18
N GLU A 114 -9.95 2.55 9.78
CA GLU A 114 -11.40 2.23 9.72
C GLU A 114 -11.94 2.24 8.28
N ALA A 115 -11.32 3.03 7.39
CA ALA A 115 -11.69 3.09 5.99
C ALA A 115 -11.19 1.89 5.16
N LEU A 116 -10.30 1.05 5.72
CA LEU A 116 -9.73 -0.08 5.00
C LEU A 116 -10.79 -1.08 4.54
N ARG A 117 -10.52 -1.65 3.37
CA ARG A 117 -11.31 -2.71 2.76
C ARG A 117 -10.39 -3.76 2.19
N VAL A 118 -10.65 -5.01 2.54
CA VAL A 118 -10.03 -6.18 1.91
C VAL A 118 -11.10 -6.98 1.18
N ARG A 119 -10.67 -7.93 0.33
CA ARG A 119 -11.59 -8.98 -0.08
C ARG A 119 -12.04 -9.71 1.18
N PRO A 120 -13.35 -10.05 1.31
CA PRO A 120 -13.85 -10.90 2.38
C PRO A 120 -12.86 -12.02 2.70
N PRO A 121 -12.37 -12.12 3.95
CA PRO A 121 -11.48 -13.20 4.34
C PRO A 121 -12.23 -14.54 4.21
N ASP A 122 -11.64 -15.49 3.50
CA ASP A 122 -12.19 -16.84 3.35
C ASP A 122 -12.21 -17.52 4.73
N GLY A 123 -13.34 -17.42 5.43
CA GLY A 123 -13.59 -18.10 6.71
C GLY A 123 -13.94 -17.21 7.91
N GLY A 124 -13.98 -15.88 7.76
CA GLY A 124 -14.59 -14.99 8.76
C GLY A 124 -13.64 -13.97 9.39
N ARG A 125 -14.02 -13.48 10.58
CA ARG A 125 -13.38 -12.32 11.22
C ARG A 125 -11.89 -12.53 11.52
N CYS A 126 -11.12 -11.46 11.46
CA CYS A 126 -9.70 -11.49 11.83
C CYS A 126 -9.28 -10.25 12.61
N THR A 127 -8.30 -10.42 13.50
CA THR A 127 -7.69 -9.34 14.27
C THR A 127 -6.29 -9.06 13.74
N VAL A 128 -5.98 -7.79 13.46
CA VAL A 128 -4.70 -7.35 12.92
C VAL A 128 -4.09 -6.32 13.87
N ARG A 129 -2.78 -6.43 14.07
CA ARG A 129 -1.95 -5.38 14.67
C ARG A 129 -0.98 -4.89 13.63
N ALA A 130 -0.87 -3.57 13.49
CA ALA A 130 0.10 -2.94 12.60
C ALA A 130 0.80 -1.78 13.27
N ALA A 131 2.08 -1.61 12.95
CA ALA A 131 2.87 -0.44 13.31
C ALA A 131 2.96 0.48 12.08
N ILE A 132 2.61 1.75 12.25
CA ILE A 132 2.71 2.78 11.23
C ILE A 132 3.72 3.81 11.69
N ARG A 133 4.81 3.96 10.95
CA ARG A 133 5.98 4.75 11.36
C ARG A 133 6.31 5.80 10.32
N ALA A 134 6.49 7.04 10.78
CA ALA A 134 7.20 8.07 10.05
C ALA A 134 8.65 8.09 10.53
N THR A 135 9.60 8.11 9.60
CA THR A 135 11.02 8.32 9.89
C THR A 135 11.53 9.53 9.11
N PRO A 136 12.29 10.45 9.72
CA PRO A 136 12.89 11.56 9.00
C PRO A 136 13.70 11.07 7.81
N ARG A 137 13.55 11.71 6.65
CA ARG A 137 14.48 11.48 5.54
C ARG A 137 15.77 12.20 5.86
N ALA A 138 16.90 11.51 5.67
CA ALA A 138 18.20 12.18 5.72
C ALA A 138 18.24 13.31 4.67
N PRO A 139 18.80 14.49 5.01
CA PRO A 139 19.06 15.51 4.01
C PRO A 139 19.97 14.92 2.93
N ARG A 140 19.56 15.04 1.68
CA ARG A 140 20.37 14.66 0.52
C ARG A 140 21.41 15.72 0.22
#